data_AF-A0A7X0H8N4-F1
#
_entry.id   AF-A0A7X0H8N4-F1
#
_cell.length_a   1.000
_cell.length_b   1.000
_cell.length_c   1.000
_cell.angle_alpha   90.00
_cell.angle_beta   90.00
_cell.angle_gamma   90.00
#
_symmetry.space_group_name_H-M   'P 1'
#
loop_
_entity.id
_entity.type
_entity.pdbx_description
1 polymer ?
#
loop_
_entity_poly.entity_id
_entity_poly.type
_entity_poly.pdbx_seq_one_letter_code
_entity_poly.pdbx_strand_id
1 'polypeptide(L)'
;MTQLATETSPSSATSTSHEHLIQCARLTKVFKDFWLRDRVTAVNNIDLDVRRGEVFGLLGPNGSGKSTTIKMILGLLHPTSGIVSVFGKPARDVSVKKNIGYLPEESYLYRFLNARETLEYYGKLFHQDRRKRQQRIDMLLEMVGLDKVQRRPIGEYSKGMQRRIGLAQALINDPQLLILDEPTTGLDPIGTRQIKDLILRLRDTGKTVLLCSHLLSDVEDVTDRAAIMFGGKVRRSGTIEELLASEDQTTVTMPTLSSVDTEKLVAALEAMGVTEVQVKQSRQKLESLFLDIVHQAQAEGVKTAGAGNAGQVAAFLTEAEERSAHMPEDTDAAKVLDQLTSVTPVEPVSTPDPEPAPVAPEKAAADDVLSGLTGEKPQEPEPKTEAKPTPPPASPNKPSAKADQSVLDDLLG
;
A
#
# COMPACT_ATOMS: atom_id res chain seq x y z
N MET A 1 -45.33 -34.88 25.22
CA MET A 1 -46.10 -34.85 23.96
C MET A 1 -46.87 -33.54 23.98
N THR A 2 -46.65 -32.52 23.16
CA THR A 2 -45.98 -32.40 21.86
C THR A 2 -45.61 -30.92 21.64
N GLN A 3 -44.65 -30.70 20.74
CA GLN A 3 -43.74 -29.56 20.59
C GLN A 3 -44.32 -28.18 20.25
N LEU A 4 -43.59 -27.15 20.69
CA LEU A 4 -43.47 -25.83 20.06
C LEU A 4 -42.92 -25.99 18.63
N ALA A 5 -43.55 -25.31 17.67
CA ALA A 5 -42.94 -25.01 16.37
C ALA A 5 -43.01 -23.49 16.15
N THR A 6 -41.92 -22.80 16.47
CA THR A 6 -41.60 -21.47 15.95
C THR A 6 -40.89 -21.65 14.61
N GLU A 7 -41.59 -21.36 13.52
CA GLU A 7 -40.99 -21.21 12.20
C GLU A 7 -40.25 -19.87 12.15
N THR A 8 -38.95 -19.90 12.38
CA THR A 8 -38.04 -18.80 12.05
C THR A 8 -37.64 -18.97 10.59
N SER A 9 -38.22 -18.17 9.71
CA SER A 9 -37.74 -18.04 8.32
C SER A 9 -36.38 -17.35 8.32
N PRO A 10 -35.36 -17.86 7.59
CA PRO A 10 -34.10 -17.14 7.40
C PRO A 10 -34.30 -16.11 6.28
N SER A 11 -34.45 -14.85 6.64
CA SER A 11 -34.46 -13.75 5.68
C SER A 11 -33.09 -13.08 5.58
N SER A 12 -32.68 -12.83 4.33
CA SER A 12 -31.59 -11.99 3.82
C SER A 12 -30.14 -12.44 4.02
N ALA A 13 -29.66 -13.28 3.10
CA ALA A 13 -28.23 -13.47 2.79
C ALA A 13 -27.82 -12.87 1.41
N THR A 14 -28.65 -12.00 0.82
CA THR A 14 -28.50 -11.60 -0.60
C THR A 14 -28.28 -10.10 -0.85
N SER A 15 -27.96 -9.28 0.17
CA SER A 15 -27.75 -7.82 -0.01
C SER A 15 -26.30 -7.34 0.10
N THR A 16 -25.30 -8.20 0.29
CA THR A 16 -23.91 -7.80 0.61
C THR A 16 -22.99 -7.50 -0.58
N SER A 17 -23.40 -7.77 -1.83
CA SER A 17 -22.48 -7.65 -2.98
C SER A 17 -22.14 -6.21 -3.39
N HIS A 18 -22.98 -5.23 -3.06
CA HIS A 18 -22.75 -3.82 -3.41
C HIS A 18 -21.86 -3.08 -2.41
N GLU A 19 -21.65 -3.64 -1.21
CA GLU A 19 -20.87 -3.03 -0.14
C GLU A 19 -19.36 -3.12 -0.39
N HIS A 20 -18.89 -4.23 -0.96
CA HIS A 20 -17.46 -4.48 -1.14
C HIS A 20 -16.94 -3.94 -2.49
N LEU A 21 -15.96 -3.05 -2.45
CA LEU A 21 -15.28 -2.53 -3.63
C LEU A 21 -14.14 -3.46 -4.07
N ILE A 22 -13.37 -4.00 -3.12
CA ILE A 22 -12.30 -4.99 -3.37
C ILE A 22 -12.69 -6.28 -2.67
N GLN A 23 -12.53 -7.41 -3.35
CA GLN A 23 -12.70 -8.74 -2.79
C GLN A 23 -11.59 -9.67 -3.25
N CYS A 24 -10.88 -10.26 -2.31
CA CYS A 24 -9.90 -11.32 -2.53
C CYS A 24 -10.44 -12.59 -1.86
N ALA A 25 -10.49 -13.69 -2.61
CA ALA A 25 -10.89 -14.98 -2.08
C ALA A 25 -9.80 -16.02 -2.31
N ARG A 26 -9.33 -16.65 -1.23
CA ARG A 26 -8.27 -17.68 -1.22
C ARG A 26 -7.02 -17.29 -2.02
N LEU A 27 -6.69 -16.01 -1.98
CA LEU A 27 -5.69 -15.42 -2.86
C LEU A 27 -4.31 -15.92 -2.50
N THR A 28 -3.59 -16.48 -3.48
CA THR A 28 -2.26 -17.06 -3.30
C THR A 28 -1.33 -16.61 -4.41
N LYS A 29 -0.09 -16.28 -4.05
CA LYS A 29 0.99 -15.99 -4.98
C LYS A 29 2.27 -16.72 -4.59
N VAL A 30 2.67 -17.63 -5.47
CA VAL A 30 3.96 -18.32 -5.43
C VAL A 30 4.83 -17.81 -6.57
N PHE A 31 6.04 -17.38 -6.24
CA PHE A 31 7.09 -17.06 -7.21
C PHE A 31 7.94 -18.31 -7.44
N LYS A 32 8.13 -18.64 -8.71
CA LYS A 32 8.90 -19.79 -9.15
C LYS A 32 10.32 -19.35 -9.54
N ASP A 33 11.28 -20.26 -9.40
CA ASP A 33 12.64 -20.07 -9.92
C ASP A 33 12.70 -20.33 -11.44
N PHE A 34 13.91 -20.22 -12.01
CA PHE A 34 14.15 -20.47 -13.44
C PHE A 34 13.79 -21.91 -13.86
N TRP A 35 13.76 -22.85 -12.92
CA TRP A 35 13.41 -24.25 -13.12
C TRP A 35 11.93 -24.55 -12.84
N LEU A 36 11.10 -23.50 -12.73
CA LEU A 36 9.66 -23.57 -12.42
C LEU A 36 9.36 -24.22 -11.05
N ARG A 37 10.34 -24.29 -10.14
CA ARG A 37 10.14 -24.77 -8.77
C ARG A 37 9.69 -23.63 -7.88
N ASP A 38 8.86 -23.95 -6.90
CA ASP A 38 8.37 -22.95 -5.95
C ASP A 38 9.52 -22.42 -5.11
N ARG A 39 9.79 -21.11 -5.24
CA ARG A 39 10.89 -20.43 -4.55
C ARG A 39 10.38 -19.70 -3.32
N VAL A 40 9.31 -18.93 -3.47
CA VAL A 40 8.75 -18.10 -2.40
C VAL A 40 7.24 -18.05 -2.51
N THR A 41 6.53 -18.44 -1.45
CA THR A 41 5.11 -18.16 -1.30
C THR A 41 4.95 -16.78 -0.66
N ALA A 42 4.71 -15.76 -1.49
CA ALA A 42 4.62 -14.37 -1.04
C ALA A 42 3.25 -14.02 -0.45
N VAL A 43 2.20 -14.67 -0.93
CA VAL A 43 0.83 -14.58 -0.41
C VAL A 43 0.26 -16.00 -0.36
N ASN A 44 -0.37 -16.38 0.74
CA ASN A 44 -0.80 -17.75 1.00
C ASN A 44 -2.25 -17.78 1.51
N ASN A 45 -3.18 -18.06 0.60
CA ASN A 45 -4.59 -18.27 0.88
C ASN A 45 -5.22 -17.18 1.75
N ILE A 46 -5.12 -15.92 1.31
CA ILE A 46 -5.72 -14.79 2.03
C ILE A 46 -7.13 -14.49 1.52
N ASP A 47 -8.03 -14.22 2.46
CA ASP A 47 -9.32 -13.61 2.22
C ASP A 47 -9.26 -12.16 2.72
N LEU A 48 -9.69 -11.22 1.89
CA LEU A 48 -9.60 -9.78 2.17
C LEU A 48 -10.73 -9.05 1.46
N ASP A 49 -11.46 -8.21 2.18
CA ASP A 49 -12.48 -7.33 1.63
C ASP A 49 -12.21 -5.87 1.99
N VAL A 50 -12.53 -4.96 1.06
CA VAL A 50 -12.55 -3.51 1.32
C VAL A 50 -13.90 -2.98 0.89
N ARG A 51 -14.60 -2.31 1.82
CA ARG A 51 -15.91 -1.71 1.63
C ARG A 51 -15.82 -0.36 0.92
N ARG A 52 -16.91 0.04 0.28
CA ARG A 52 -17.02 1.36 -0.33
C ARG A 52 -17.01 2.45 0.75
N GLY A 53 -16.24 3.50 0.51
CA GLY A 53 -16.19 4.70 1.35
C GLY A 53 -15.38 4.54 2.64
N GLU A 54 -14.67 3.42 2.84
CA GLU A 54 -13.81 3.22 4.00
C GLU A 54 -12.32 3.47 3.64
N VAL A 55 -11.54 3.76 4.68
CA VAL A 55 -10.09 3.69 4.66
C VAL A 55 -9.67 2.35 5.28
N PHE A 56 -9.12 1.47 4.44
CA PHE A 56 -8.65 0.16 4.86
C PHE A 56 -7.13 0.09 4.93
N GLY A 57 -6.60 -0.31 6.09
CA GLY A 57 -5.16 -0.51 6.32
C GLY A 57 -4.69 -1.93 6.03
N LEU A 58 -3.72 -2.12 5.14
CA LEU A 58 -2.99 -3.37 4.95
C LEU A 58 -1.61 -3.27 5.60
N LEU A 59 -1.44 -3.96 6.73
CA LEU A 59 -0.33 -3.75 7.65
C LEU A 59 0.60 -4.96 7.74
N GLY A 60 1.81 -4.73 8.19
CA GLY A 60 2.77 -5.79 8.48
C GLY A 60 4.20 -5.41 8.11
N PRO A 61 5.21 -6.19 8.52
CA PRO A 61 6.60 -5.91 8.22
C PRO A 61 6.93 -6.07 6.73
N ASN A 62 8.13 -5.67 6.34
CA ASN A 62 8.63 -5.93 5.00
C ASN A 62 8.66 -7.44 4.71
N GLY A 63 8.31 -7.81 3.48
CA GLY A 63 8.18 -9.21 3.08
C GLY A 63 6.92 -9.94 3.56
N SER A 64 5.98 -9.26 4.24
CA SER A 64 4.74 -9.91 4.70
C SER A 64 3.73 -10.23 3.58
N GLY A 65 3.92 -9.69 2.38
CA GLY A 65 3.07 -9.93 1.21
C GLY A 65 2.28 -8.71 0.71
N LYS A 66 2.31 -7.57 1.42
CA LYS A 66 1.49 -6.37 1.13
C LYS A 66 1.59 -5.88 -0.32
N SER A 67 2.80 -5.56 -0.78
CA SER A 67 3.01 -5.05 -2.15
C SER A 67 2.65 -6.10 -3.22
N THR A 68 2.80 -7.39 -2.91
CA THR A 68 2.36 -8.48 -3.79
C THR A 68 0.85 -8.52 -3.90
N THR A 69 0.13 -8.40 -2.78
CA THR A 69 -1.34 -8.29 -2.73
C THR A 69 -1.83 -7.07 -3.50
N ILE A 70 -1.24 -5.89 -3.28
CA ILE A 70 -1.56 -4.66 -4.01
C ILE A 70 -1.38 -4.84 -5.52
N LYS A 71 -0.26 -5.44 -5.96
CA LYS A 71 -0.02 -5.70 -7.40
C LYS A 71 -1.06 -6.64 -8.00
N MET A 72 -1.59 -7.60 -7.24
CA MET A 72 -2.69 -8.46 -7.69
C MET A 72 -4.02 -7.71 -7.77
N ILE A 73 -4.33 -6.86 -6.78
CA ILE A 73 -5.51 -5.96 -6.81
C ILE A 73 -5.44 -4.99 -8.00
N LEU A 74 -4.27 -4.45 -8.29
CA LEU A 74 -4.02 -3.61 -9.46
C LEU A 74 -4.03 -4.40 -10.78
N GLY A 75 -4.10 -5.73 -10.76
CA GLY A 75 -4.03 -6.56 -11.96
C GLY A 75 -2.64 -6.60 -12.63
N LEU A 76 -1.62 -6.04 -11.99
CA LEU A 76 -0.23 -6.02 -12.46
C LEU A 76 0.47 -7.38 -12.25
N LEU A 77 -0.05 -8.20 -11.34
CA LEU A 77 0.46 -9.52 -11.03
C LEU A 77 -0.67 -10.55 -11.06
N HIS A 78 -0.46 -11.67 -11.73
CA HIS A 78 -1.40 -12.79 -11.72
C HIS A 78 -1.29 -13.58 -10.41
N PRO A 79 -2.41 -13.91 -9.74
CA PRO A 79 -2.39 -14.88 -8.65
C PRO A 79 -1.95 -16.26 -9.18
N THR A 80 -1.32 -17.05 -8.31
CA THR A 80 -1.08 -18.47 -8.57
C THR A 80 -2.37 -19.27 -8.40
N SER A 81 -3.19 -18.91 -7.42
CA SER A 81 -4.54 -19.43 -7.22
C SER A 81 -5.40 -18.42 -6.44
N GLY A 82 -6.71 -18.66 -6.39
CA GLY A 82 -7.68 -17.71 -5.84
C GLY A 82 -8.06 -16.63 -6.84
N ILE A 83 -8.92 -15.71 -6.40
CA ILE A 83 -9.47 -14.66 -7.27
C ILE A 83 -9.43 -13.28 -6.63
N VAL A 84 -9.38 -12.25 -7.47
CA VAL A 84 -9.44 -10.84 -7.07
C VAL A 84 -10.45 -10.10 -7.93
N SER A 85 -11.42 -9.47 -7.28
CA SER A 85 -12.44 -8.62 -7.88
C SER A 85 -12.28 -7.18 -7.38
N VAL A 86 -12.42 -6.22 -8.28
CA VAL A 86 -12.39 -4.79 -8.01
C VAL A 86 -13.55 -4.15 -8.76
N PHE A 87 -14.41 -3.40 -8.06
CA PHE A 87 -15.68 -2.91 -8.60
C PHE A 87 -16.57 -4.02 -9.19
N GLY A 88 -16.54 -5.21 -8.58
CA GLY A 88 -17.30 -6.38 -9.05
C GLY A 88 -16.76 -7.04 -10.33
N LYS A 89 -15.63 -6.56 -10.88
CA LYS A 89 -15.00 -7.10 -12.09
C LYS A 89 -13.62 -7.69 -11.78
N PRO A 90 -13.10 -8.63 -12.60
CA PRO A 90 -11.75 -9.12 -12.42
C PRO A 90 -10.74 -7.98 -12.33
N ALA A 91 -9.76 -8.05 -11.42
CA ALA A 91 -8.70 -7.05 -11.31
C ALA A 91 -7.94 -6.81 -12.64
N ARG A 92 -7.94 -7.82 -13.53
CA ARG A 92 -7.49 -7.83 -14.94
C ARG A 92 -8.14 -6.77 -15.84
N ASP A 93 -9.39 -6.44 -15.56
CA ASP A 93 -10.24 -5.67 -16.48
C ASP A 93 -9.71 -4.24 -16.63
N VAL A 94 -9.49 -3.81 -17.87
CA VAL A 94 -8.98 -2.46 -18.16
C VAL A 94 -10.02 -1.38 -17.81
N SER A 95 -11.31 -1.70 -17.92
CA SER A 95 -12.40 -0.76 -17.66
C SER A 95 -12.45 -0.27 -16.20
N VAL A 96 -11.90 -1.04 -15.25
CA VAL A 96 -11.82 -0.61 -13.85
C VAL A 96 -10.71 0.41 -13.60
N LYS A 97 -9.66 0.46 -14.44
CA LYS A 97 -8.46 1.29 -14.21
C LYS A 97 -8.75 2.78 -14.22
N LYS A 98 -9.75 3.22 -14.98
CA LYS A 98 -10.20 4.62 -14.99
C LYS A 98 -10.68 5.11 -13.62
N ASN A 99 -11.10 4.19 -12.73
CA ASN A 99 -11.63 4.50 -11.40
C ASN A 99 -10.60 4.29 -10.27
N ILE A 100 -9.36 3.92 -10.60
CA ILE A 100 -8.31 3.62 -9.63
C ILE A 100 -7.23 4.70 -9.70
N GLY A 101 -6.87 5.25 -8.55
CA GLY A 101 -5.66 6.02 -8.34
C GLY A 101 -4.63 5.16 -7.62
N TYR A 102 -3.36 5.24 -8.00
CA TYR A 102 -2.30 4.47 -7.34
C TYR A 102 -1.07 5.33 -7.08
N LEU A 103 -0.65 5.38 -5.82
CA LEU A 103 0.63 5.93 -5.38
C LEU A 103 1.54 4.76 -4.94
N PRO A 104 2.54 4.35 -5.74
CA PRO A 104 3.51 3.32 -5.34
C PRO A 104 4.46 3.83 -4.27
N GLU A 105 5.13 2.92 -3.53
CA GLU A 105 6.19 3.26 -2.56
C GLU A 105 7.28 4.15 -3.20
N GLU A 106 7.80 3.75 -4.35
CA GLU A 106 8.70 4.56 -5.17
C GLU A 106 7.97 5.17 -6.38
N SER A 107 7.92 6.49 -6.44
CA SER A 107 7.35 7.22 -7.58
C SER A 107 8.40 7.41 -8.69
N TYR A 108 8.28 6.65 -9.77
CA TYR A 108 9.16 6.76 -10.95
C TYR A 108 8.65 7.81 -11.94
N LEU A 109 8.64 9.07 -11.53
CA LEU A 109 8.26 10.18 -12.40
C LEU A 109 9.43 10.61 -13.31
N TYR A 110 9.12 11.06 -14.52
CA TYR A 110 10.13 11.56 -15.46
C TYR A 110 10.79 12.82 -14.89
N ARG A 111 12.06 12.69 -14.49
CA ARG A 111 12.82 13.74 -13.80
C ARG A 111 12.98 15.04 -14.61
N PHE A 112 12.93 14.95 -15.93
CA PHE A 112 13.07 16.10 -16.83
C PHE A 112 11.76 16.87 -17.03
N LEU A 113 10.60 16.29 -16.69
CA LEU A 113 9.32 16.99 -16.72
C LEU A 113 9.15 17.82 -15.45
N ASN A 114 8.37 18.90 -15.54
CA ASN A 114 7.86 19.60 -14.37
C ASN A 114 6.53 19.01 -13.87
N ALA A 115 6.05 19.50 -12.71
CA ALA A 115 4.84 18.97 -12.08
C ALA A 115 3.60 19.15 -12.97
N ARG A 116 3.47 20.30 -13.64
CA ARG A 116 2.34 20.55 -14.56
C ARG A 116 2.36 19.63 -15.77
N GLU A 117 3.51 19.50 -16.43
CA GLU A 117 3.70 18.61 -17.58
C GLU A 117 3.39 17.15 -17.23
N THR A 118 3.78 16.73 -16.03
CA THR A 118 3.50 15.40 -15.51
C THR A 118 2.00 15.17 -15.38
N LEU A 119 1.27 16.08 -14.73
CA LEU A 119 -0.18 15.93 -14.59
C LEU A 119 -0.92 16.08 -15.93
N GLU A 120 -0.41 16.92 -16.84
CA GLU A 120 -0.92 17.04 -18.21
C GLU A 120 -0.77 15.72 -18.98
N TYR A 121 0.39 15.07 -18.87
CA TYR A 121 0.65 13.76 -19.47
C TYR A 121 -0.34 12.70 -18.96
N TYR A 122 -0.49 12.54 -17.65
CA TYR A 122 -1.41 11.55 -17.08
C TYR A 122 -2.87 11.90 -17.37
N GLY A 123 -3.26 13.17 -17.29
CA GLY A 123 -4.63 13.59 -17.62
C GLY A 123 -5.01 13.30 -19.08
N LYS A 124 -4.05 13.39 -20.01
CA LYS A 124 -4.24 12.97 -21.41
C LYS A 124 -4.40 11.45 -21.55
N LEU A 125 -3.65 10.64 -20.79
CA LEU A 125 -3.82 9.19 -20.77
C LEU A 125 -5.22 8.75 -20.33
N PHE A 126 -5.87 9.54 -19.46
CA PHE A 126 -7.26 9.32 -19.07
C PHE A 126 -8.29 9.95 -20.02
N HIS A 127 -7.86 10.42 -21.20
CA HIS A 127 -8.72 11.06 -22.22
C HIS A 127 -9.55 12.23 -21.69
N GLN A 128 -9.02 12.98 -20.72
CA GLN A 128 -9.73 14.12 -20.14
C GLN A 128 -9.81 15.26 -21.15
N ASP A 129 -10.96 15.93 -21.20
CA ASP A 129 -11.11 17.19 -21.93
C ASP A 129 -10.05 18.21 -21.46
N ARG A 130 -9.50 18.99 -22.41
CA ARG A 130 -8.40 19.93 -22.14
C ARG A 130 -8.76 20.96 -21.07
N ARG A 131 -9.97 21.53 -21.12
CA ARG A 131 -10.38 22.58 -20.18
C ARG A 131 -10.58 22.00 -18.78
N LYS A 132 -11.28 20.85 -18.67
CA LYS A 132 -11.46 20.15 -17.40
C LYS A 132 -10.13 19.69 -16.80
N ARG A 133 -9.24 19.14 -17.63
CA ARG A 133 -7.90 18.71 -17.21
C ARG A 133 -7.10 19.88 -16.64
N GLN A 134 -7.04 21.01 -17.34
CA GLN A 134 -6.31 22.19 -16.88
C GLN A 134 -6.82 22.68 -15.51
N GLN A 135 -8.14 22.76 -15.32
CA GLN A 135 -8.73 23.11 -14.03
C GLN A 135 -8.37 22.11 -12.92
N ARG A 136 -8.44 20.79 -13.21
CA ARG A 136 -8.04 19.76 -12.25
C ARG A 136 -6.58 19.85 -11.85
N ILE A 137 -5.69 20.10 -12.82
CA ILE A 137 -4.25 20.27 -12.55
C ILE A 137 -4.02 21.45 -11.59
N ASP A 138 -4.69 22.57 -11.83
CA ASP A 138 -4.55 23.77 -10.99
C ASP A 138 -4.98 23.46 -9.54
N MET A 139 -6.15 22.85 -9.37
CA MET A 139 -6.66 22.45 -8.05
C MET A 139 -5.78 21.42 -7.35
N LEU A 140 -5.25 20.43 -8.09
CA LEU A 140 -4.39 19.39 -7.52
C LEU A 140 -3.04 19.96 -7.07
N LEU A 141 -2.43 20.85 -7.86
CA LEU A 141 -1.16 21.49 -7.49
C LEU A 141 -1.31 22.38 -6.26
N GLU A 142 -2.42 23.10 -6.14
CA GLU A 142 -2.76 23.86 -4.93
C GLU A 142 -2.96 22.93 -3.73
N MET A 143 -3.79 21.89 -3.89
CA MET A 143 -4.09 20.91 -2.84
C MET A 143 -2.80 20.29 -2.28
N VAL A 144 -1.83 19.94 -3.12
CA VAL A 144 -0.58 19.33 -2.63
C VAL A 144 0.52 20.35 -2.28
N GLY A 145 0.28 21.67 -2.43
CA GLY A 145 1.20 22.74 -2.06
C GLY A 145 2.38 22.94 -3.02
N LEU A 146 2.20 22.63 -4.31
CA LEU A 146 3.23 22.70 -5.35
C LEU A 146 2.97 23.77 -6.42
N ASP A 147 1.91 24.56 -6.28
CA ASP A 147 1.52 25.66 -7.18
C ASP A 147 2.67 26.64 -7.47
N LYS A 148 3.46 27.04 -6.47
CA LYS A 148 4.54 28.02 -6.64
C LYS A 148 5.78 27.48 -7.36
N VAL A 149 5.95 26.16 -7.39
CA VAL A 149 7.14 25.47 -7.89
C VAL A 149 6.84 24.57 -9.10
N GLN A 150 5.60 24.62 -9.59
CA GLN A 150 5.05 23.71 -10.60
C GLN A 150 5.81 23.66 -11.94
N ARG A 151 6.60 24.68 -12.27
CA ARG A 151 7.40 24.78 -13.51
C ARG A 151 8.84 24.30 -13.35
N ARG A 152 9.28 24.02 -12.12
CA ARG A 152 10.61 23.48 -11.84
C ARG A 152 10.64 21.98 -12.18
N PRO A 153 11.72 21.46 -12.79
CA PRO A 153 11.83 20.04 -13.10
C PRO A 153 11.71 19.15 -11.85
N ILE A 154 11.05 18.00 -11.98
CA ILE A 154 10.86 17.02 -10.90
C ILE A 154 12.19 16.50 -10.38
N GLY A 155 13.22 16.42 -11.24
CA GLY A 155 14.56 16.00 -10.85
C GLY A 155 15.19 16.88 -9.75
N GLU A 156 14.67 18.09 -9.55
CA GLU A 156 15.13 19.03 -8.53
C GLU A 156 14.23 19.07 -7.28
N TYR A 157 13.14 18.29 -7.26
CA TYR A 157 12.22 18.22 -6.13
C TYR A 157 12.82 17.40 -4.99
N SER A 158 12.55 17.79 -3.75
CA SER A 158 12.82 16.94 -2.59
C SER A 158 12.00 15.65 -2.66
N LYS A 159 12.38 14.62 -1.90
CA LYS A 159 11.60 13.36 -1.82
C LYS A 159 10.14 13.63 -1.45
N GLY A 160 9.89 14.51 -0.49
CA GLY A 160 8.53 14.87 -0.09
C GLY A 160 7.74 15.63 -1.17
N MET A 161 8.40 16.51 -1.93
CA MET A 161 7.77 17.16 -3.08
C MET A 161 7.45 16.13 -4.18
N GLN A 162 8.34 15.16 -4.45
CA GLN A 162 8.09 14.06 -5.38
C GLN A 162 6.92 13.18 -4.93
N ARG A 163 6.80 12.94 -3.62
CA ARG A 163 5.67 12.22 -3.02
C ARG A 163 4.35 12.95 -3.25
N ARG A 164 4.34 14.27 -2.98
CA ARG A 164 3.17 15.14 -3.18
C ARG A 164 2.68 15.17 -4.64
N ILE A 165 3.60 15.27 -5.61
CA ILE A 165 3.22 15.19 -7.02
C ILE A 165 2.74 13.79 -7.42
N GLY A 166 3.33 12.72 -6.85
CA GLY A 166 2.81 11.35 -7.02
C GLY A 166 1.37 11.22 -6.53
N LEU A 167 1.04 11.83 -5.39
CA LEU A 167 -0.34 11.84 -4.89
C LEU A 167 -1.29 12.62 -5.79
N ALA A 168 -0.89 13.80 -6.27
CA ALA A 168 -1.66 14.56 -7.25
C ALA A 168 -1.89 13.75 -8.55
N GLN A 169 -0.86 13.02 -9.00
CA GLN A 169 -0.96 12.13 -10.16
C GLN A 169 -1.95 10.99 -9.91
N ALA A 170 -1.95 10.39 -8.72
CA ALA A 170 -2.90 9.34 -8.37
C ALA A 170 -4.36 9.84 -8.32
N LEU A 171 -4.56 11.16 -8.14
CA LEU A 171 -5.88 11.79 -8.04
C LEU A 171 -6.36 12.43 -9.35
N ILE A 172 -5.52 12.51 -10.39
CA ILE A 172 -5.82 13.25 -11.62
C ILE A 172 -7.10 12.75 -12.30
N ASN A 173 -7.37 11.45 -12.24
CA ASN A 173 -8.55 10.82 -12.84
C ASN A 173 -9.82 10.88 -11.98
N ASP A 174 -9.79 11.54 -10.81
CA ASP A 174 -10.90 11.56 -9.87
C ASP A 174 -11.36 10.13 -9.49
N PRO A 175 -10.46 9.32 -8.92
CA PRO A 175 -10.74 7.90 -8.68
C PRO A 175 -11.79 7.69 -7.59
N GLN A 176 -12.49 6.56 -7.66
CA GLN A 176 -13.34 6.05 -6.57
C GLN A 176 -12.54 5.21 -5.57
N LEU A 177 -11.49 4.54 -6.05
CA LEU A 177 -10.53 3.78 -5.23
C LEU A 177 -9.15 4.40 -5.33
N LEU A 178 -8.59 4.80 -4.21
CA LEU A 178 -7.21 5.26 -4.10
C LEU A 178 -6.37 4.20 -3.37
N ILE A 179 -5.31 3.70 -4.00
CA ILE A 179 -4.37 2.77 -3.38
C ILE A 179 -3.09 3.54 -3.06
N LEU A 180 -2.71 3.58 -1.79
CA LEU A 180 -1.56 4.34 -1.29
C LEU A 180 -0.56 3.38 -0.63
N ASP A 181 0.61 3.22 -1.23
CA ASP A 181 1.68 2.37 -0.70
C ASP A 181 2.76 3.25 -0.06
N GLU A 182 2.76 3.33 1.27
CA GLU A 182 3.63 4.15 2.12
C GLU A 182 3.49 5.68 1.89
N PRO A 183 2.28 6.27 1.90
CA PRO A 183 2.04 7.67 1.48
C PRO A 183 2.82 8.73 2.27
N THR A 184 3.14 8.46 3.53
CA THR A 184 3.82 9.39 4.45
C THR A 184 5.34 9.26 4.43
N THR A 185 5.89 8.26 3.75
CA THR A 185 7.34 8.02 3.72
C THR A 185 8.10 9.18 3.08
N GLY A 186 9.13 9.66 3.78
CA GLY A 186 10.00 10.75 3.31
C GLY A 186 9.42 12.15 3.47
N LEU A 187 8.32 12.29 4.21
CA LEU A 187 7.75 13.57 4.63
C LEU A 187 8.23 13.97 6.03
N ASP A 188 8.21 15.27 6.28
CA ASP A 188 8.33 15.83 7.62
C ASP A 188 7.00 15.67 8.39
N PRO A 189 6.97 15.87 9.73
CA PRO A 189 5.75 15.67 10.50
C PRO A 189 4.55 16.50 10.02
N ILE A 190 4.81 17.72 9.54
CA ILE A 190 3.77 18.60 8.97
C ILE A 190 3.21 17.98 7.68
N GLY A 191 4.07 17.51 6.78
CA GLY A 191 3.66 16.83 5.56
C GLY A 191 2.89 15.54 5.83
N THR A 192 3.34 14.73 6.80
CA THR A 192 2.63 13.52 7.24
C THR A 192 1.22 13.85 7.71
N ARG A 193 1.07 14.86 8.57
CA ARG A 193 -0.25 15.32 9.04
C ARG A 193 -1.15 15.76 7.88
N GLN A 194 -0.62 16.54 6.95
CA GLN A 194 -1.37 17.02 5.78
C GLN A 194 -1.87 15.87 4.90
N ILE A 195 -1.06 14.83 4.69
CA ILE A 195 -1.47 13.63 3.94
C ILE A 195 -2.57 12.86 4.69
N LYS A 196 -2.45 12.73 6.01
CA LYS A 196 -3.47 12.08 6.85
C LYS A 196 -4.80 12.82 6.79
N ASP A 197 -4.78 14.15 6.94
CA ASP A 197 -5.97 14.99 6.82
C ASP A 197 -6.61 14.90 5.42
N LEU A 198 -5.79 14.79 4.36
CA LEU A 198 -6.29 14.56 3.00
C LEU A 198 -6.98 13.19 2.86
N ILE A 199 -6.38 12.12 3.39
CA ILE A 199 -6.98 10.77 3.36
C ILE A 199 -8.35 10.77 4.05
N LEU A 200 -8.45 11.36 5.24
CA LEU A 200 -9.70 11.48 5.97
C LEU A 200 -10.76 12.25 5.18
N ARG A 201 -10.39 13.38 4.56
CA ARG A 201 -11.35 14.15 3.75
C ARG A 201 -11.79 13.40 2.50
N LEU A 202 -10.92 12.64 1.85
CA LEU A 202 -11.29 11.81 0.69
C LEU A 202 -12.29 10.72 1.10
N ARG A 203 -12.12 10.12 2.28
CA ARG A 203 -13.10 9.21 2.87
C ARG A 203 -14.44 9.92 3.10
N ASP A 204 -14.41 11.09 3.73
CA ASP A 204 -15.62 11.87 4.04
C ASP A 204 -16.38 12.31 2.78
N THR A 205 -15.72 12.38 1.61
CA THR A 205 -16.37 12.62 0.32
C THR A 205 -16.80 11.34 -0.42
N GLY A 206 -16.77 10.19 0.26
CA GLY A 206 -17.23 8.89 -0.23
C GLY A 206 -16.21 8.10 -1.05
N LYS A 207 -14.93 8.52 -1.08
CA LYS A 207 -13.88 7.74 -1.76
C LYS A 207 -13.39 6.61 -0.87
N THR A 208 -12.97 5.52 -1.51
CA THR A 208 -12.40 4.36 -0.83
C THR A 208 -10.89 4.43 -0.88
N VAL A 209 -10.20 4.18 0.24
CA VAL A 209 -8.75 4.24 0.31
C VAL A 209 -8.19 2.91 0.81
N LEU A 210 -7.32 2.28 0.03
CA LEU A 210 -6.50 1.16 0.49
C LEU A 210 -5.11 1.68 0.83
N LEU A 211 -4.79 1.73 2.12
CA LEU A 211 -3.53 2.22 2.65
C LEU A 211 -2.62 1.04 3.02
N CYS A 212 -1.40 1.00 2.50
CA CYS A 212 -0.34 0.13 2.99
C CYS A 212 0.69 0.97 3.73
N SER A 213 0.99 0.60 4.97
CA SER A 213 2.10 1.20 5.70
C SER A 213 2.73 0.25 6.71
N HIS A 214 4.01 0.46 6.99
CA HIS A 214 4.72 -0.09 8.14
C HIS A 214 4.75 0.88 9.34
N LEU A 215 4.32 2.13 9.17
CA LEU A 215 4.22 3.14 10.23
C LEU A 215 2.85 3.04 10.92
N LEU A 216 2.80 2.31 12.04
CA LEU A 216 1.54 1.94 12.71
C LEU A 216 0.75 3.16 13.22
N SER A 217 1.44 4.22 13.68
CA SER A 217 0.80 5.46 14.16
C SER A 217 0.09 6.23 13.05
N ASP A 218 0.56 6.14 11.81
CA ASP A 218 -0.07 6.82 10.67
C ASP A 218 -1.38 6.16 10.27
N VAL A 219 -1.43 4.85 10.45
CA VAL A 219 -2.57 3.99 10.12
C VAL A 219 -3.67 4.14 11.16
N GLU A 220 -3.33 4.08 12.45
CA GLU A 220 -4.30 4.19 13.55
C GLU A 220 -5.17 5.44 13.44
N ASP A 221 -4.56 6.57 13.08
CA ASP A 221 -5.26 7.87 13.04
C ASP A 221 -6.21 8.03 11.85
N VAL A 222 -6.11 7.19 10.80
CA VAL A 222 -6.86 7.40 9.55
C VAL A 222 -7.66 6.20 9.04
N THR A 223 -7.42 5.01 9.57
CA THR A 223 -8.06 3.78 9.07
C THR A 223 -9.30 3.43 9.87
N ASP A 224 -10.35 3.00 9.17
CA ASP A 224 -11.59 2.51 9.79
C ASP A 224 -11.45 1.01 10.13
N ARG A 225 -10.84 0.24 9.22
CA ARG A 225 -10.52 -1.18 9.35
C ARG A 225 -9.10 -1.47 8.91
N ALA A 226 -8.53 -2.56 9.40
CA ALA A 226 -7.23 -3.04 8.94
C ALA A 226 -7.14 -4.57 8.86
N ALA A 227 -6.15 -5.05 8.10
CA ALA A 227 -5.66 -6.41 8.12
C ALA A 227 -4.15 -6.43 8.39
N ILE A 228 -3.74 -7.22 9.39
CA ILE A 228 -2.34 -7.39 9.77
C ILE A 228 -1.81 -8.65 9.09
N MET A 229 -0.84 -8.49 8.19
CA MET A 229 -0.19 -9.57 7.45
C MET A 229 1.16 -9.97 8.07
N PHE A 230 1.41 -11.28 8.12
CA PHE A 230 2.74 -11.83 8.45
C PHE A 230 2.96 -13.17 7.76
N GLY A 231 4.06 -13.28 7.01
CA GLY A 231 4.44 -14.51 6.28
C GLY A 231 3.45 -14.88 5.16
N GLY A 232 2.94 -13.89 4.43
CA GLY A 232 1.99 -14.09 3.33
C GLY A 232 0.55 -14.38 3.77
N LYS A 233 0.24 -14.34 5.06
CA LYS A 233 -1.11 -14.61 5.61
C LYS A 233 -1.66 -13.40 6.36
N VAL A 234 -2.98 -13.21 6.31
CA VAL A 234 -3.70 -12.34 7.25
C VAL A 234 -3.75 -13.02 8.62
N ARG A 235 -3.29 -12.33 9.66
CA ARG A 235 -3.26 -12.83 11.06
C ARG A 235 -4.44 -12.35 11.88
N ARG A 236 -4.83 -11.10 11.66
CA ARG A 236 -5.99 -10.43 12.27
C ARG A 236 -6.54 -9.46 11.23
N SER A 237 -7.85 -9.28 11.23
CA SER A 237 -8.52 -8.20 10.52
C SER A 237 -9.79 -7.82 11.27
N GLY A 238 -10.13 -6.53 11.25
CA GLY A 238 -11.25 -5.98 12.00
C GLY A 238 -11.23 -4.45 11.94
N THR A 239 -12.15 -3.83 12.68
CA THR A 239 -12.08 -2.39 12.95
C THR A 239 -10.85 -2.06 13.80
N ILE A 240 -10.36 -0.83 13.72
CA ILE A 240 -9.23 -0.41 14.56
C ILE A 240 -9.55 -0.53 16.05
N GLU A 241 -10.79 -0.24 16.44
CA GLU A 241 -11.26 -0.41 17.82
C GLU A 241 -11.16 -1.88 18.28
N GLU A 242 -11.67 -2.83 17.49
CA GLU A 242 -11.56 -4.27 17.79
C GLU A 242 -10.12 -4.76 17.84
N LEU A 243 -9.25 -4.24 16.97
CA LEU A 243 -7.84 -4.67 16.89
C LEU A 243 -6.99 -4.13 18.05
N LEU A 244 -7.38 -2.99 18.64
CA LEU A 244 -6.67 -2.33 19.74
C LEU A 244 -7.29 -2.58 21.11
N ALA A 245 -8.47 -3.22 21.17
CA ALA A 245 -9.13 -3.55 22.42
C ALA A 245 -8.26 -4.48 23.28
N SER A 246 -7.98 -4.06 24.51
CA SER A 246 -7.35 -4.89 25.54
C SER A 246 -8.44 -5.55 26.39
N GLU A 247 -8.50 -6.88 26.38
CA GLU A 247 -9.51 -7.63 27.15
C GLU A 247 -9.25 -7.62 28.67
N ASP A 248 -7.98 -7.48 29.08
CA ASP A 248 -7.55 -7.60 30.48
C ASP A 248 -7.22 -6.26 31.16
N GLN A 249 -7.51 -5.12 30.52
CA GLN A 249 -7.14 -3.80 31.04
C GLN A 249 -8.27 -2.78 30.93
N THR A 250 -8.57 -2.09 32.03
CA THR A 250 -9.49 -0.95 32.06
C THR A 250 -8.70 0.35 32.25
N THR A 251 -8.92 1.34 31.37
CA THR A 251 -8.31 2.67 31.49
C THR A 251 -9.39 3.71 31.82
N VAL A 252 -9.16 4.53 32.85
CA VAL A 252 -10.04 5.64 33.23
C VAL A 252 -9.29 6.96 33.04
N THR A 253 -9.88 7.89 32.28
CA THR A 253 -9.31 9.22 32.05
C THR A 253 -10.07 10.27 32.86
N MET A 254 -9.37 11.10 33.61
CA MET A 254 -9.95 12.17 34.46
C MET A 254 -8.99 13.37 34.58
N PRO A 255 -9.47 14.56 35.00
CA PRO A 255 -8.60 15.69 35.33
C PRO A 255 -7.55 15.34 36.40
N THR A 256 -6.44 16.08 36.44
CA THR A 256 -5.36 15.86 37.40
C THR A 256 -5.88 15.95 38.84
N LEU A 257 -5.69 14.87 39.59
CA LEU A 257 -6.00 14.82 41.03
C LEU A 257 -4.86 15.39 41.87
N SER A 258 -5.19 15.85 43.07
CA SER A 258 -4.18 16.15 44.09
C SER A 258 -3.47 14.85 44.52
N SER A 259 -2.26 14.96 45.10
CA SER A 259 -1.56 13.78 45.64
C SER A 259 -2.42 13.03 46.67
N VAL A 260 -3.10 13.78 47.54
CA VAL A 260 -3.96 13.23 48.60
C VAL A 260 -5.16 12.47 48.02
N ASP A 261 -5.80 13.00 46.97
CA ASP A 261 -6.95 12.34 46.36
C ASP A 261 -6.54 11.14 45.49
N THR A 262 -5.34 11.19 44.93
CA THR A 262 -4.75 10.05 44.20
C THR A 262 -4.50 8.88 45.15
N GLU A 263 -3.94 9.12 46.34
CA GLU A 263 -3.72 8.07 47.36
C GLU A 263 -5.04 7.45 47.82
N LYS A 264 -6.08 8.26 48.04
CA LYS A 264 -7.41 7.76 48.40
C LYS A 264 -8.02 6.90 47.29
N LEU A 265 -7.87 7.29 46.03
CA LEU A 265 -8.36 6.52 44.89
C LEU A 265 -7.67 5.15 44.80
N VAL A 266 -6.35 5.12 44.92
CA VAL A 266 -5.58 3.87 44.92
C VAL A 266 -6.00 2.97 46.08
N ALA A 267 -6.09 3.50 47.29
CA ALA A 267 -6.52 2.74 48.46
C ALA A 267 -7.95 2.19 48.33
N ALA A 268 -8.87 2.95 47.70
CA ALA A 268 -10.23 2.49 47.43
C ALA A 268 -10.27 1.34 46.42
N LEU A 269 -9.46 1.41 45.35
CA LEU A 269 -9.35 0.34 44.36
C LEU A 269 -8.71 -0.92 44.95
N GLU A 270 -7.68 -0.77 45.77
CA GLU A 270 -7.05 -1.88 46.49
C GLU A 270 -8.03 -2.55 47.47
N ALA A 271 -8.85 -1.77 48.17
CA ALA A 271 -9.91 -2.30 49.05
C ALA A 271 -10.99 -3.07 48.27
N MET A 272 -11.20 -2.77 46.99
CA MET A 272 -12.08 -3.52 46.09
C MET A 272 -11.40 -4.79 45.52
N GLY A 273 -10.16 -5.08 45.88
CA GLY A 273 -9.40 -6.24 45.42
C GLY A 273 -8.69 -6.03 44.08
N VAL A 274 -8.60 -4.79 43.59
CA VAL A 274 -7.82 -4.48 42.37
C VAL A 274 -6.34 -4.44 42.73
N THR A 275 -5.57 -5.38 42.20
CA THR A 275 -4.11 -5.42 42.34
C THR A 275 -3.43 -4.72 41.15
N GLU A 276 -2.23 -4.18 41.36
CA GLU A 276 -1.41 -3.49 40.33
C GLU A 276 -1.96 -2.16 39.78
N VAL A 277 -2.55 -1.32 40.66
CA VAL A 277 -3.01 0.01 40.27
C VAL A 277 -1.85 0.92 39.85
N GLN A 278 -1.86 1.39 38.60
CA GLN A 278 -0.88 2.36 38.09
C GLN A 278 -1.56 3.69 37.78
N VAL A 279 -1.15 4.75 38.49
CA VAL A 279 -1.54 6.12 38.16
C VAL A 279 -0.43 6.75 37.31
N LYS A 280 -0.76 7.08 36.06
CA LYS A 280 0.15 7.76 35.13
C LYS A 280 -0.41 9.15 34.83
N GLN A 281 0.46 10.15 34.84
CA GLN A 281 0.11 11.45 34.29
C GLN A 281 -0.06 11.33 32.78
N SER A 282 -1.14 11.93 32.26
CA SER A 282 -1.33 12.01 30.82
C SER A 282 -0.16 12.79 30.20
N ARG A 283 0.43 12.24 29.14
CA ARG A 283 1.52 12.86 28.37
C ARG A 283 1.01 13.16 26.97
N GLN A 284 1.30 14.34 26.46
CA GLN A 284 1.01 14.68 25.07
C GLN A 284 1.93 13.87 24.14
N LYS A 285 1.41 13.43 22.99
CA LYS A 285 2.23 12.85 21.92
C LYS A 285 3.23 13.92 21.44
N LEU A 286 4.50 13.52 21.24
CA LEU A 286 5.56 14.44 20.78
C LEU A 286 5.21 15.10 19.43
N GLU A 287 4.54 14.36 18.56
CA GLU A 287 4.04 14.87 17.28
C GLU A 287 3.06 16.04 17.48
N SER A 288 2.08 15.91 18.38
CA SER A 288 1.12 16.99 18.66
C SER A 288 1.83 18.22 19.23
N LEU A 289 2.74 18.05 20.19
CA LEU A 289 3.51 19.15 20.76
C LEU A 289 4.37 19.87 19.70
N PHE A 290 5.01 19.11 18.82
CA PHE A 290 5.79 19.67 17.72
C PHE A 290 4.92 20.53 16.78
N LEU A 291 3.76 20.01 16.38
CA LEU A 291 2.84 20.74 15.50
C LEU A 291 2.32 22.03 16.15
N ASP A 292 2.00 22.00 17.44
CA ASP A 292 1.55 23.19 18.19
C ASP A 292 2.61 24.29 18.18
N ILE A 293 3.87 23.93 18.48
CA ILE A 293 5.01 24.87 18.49
C ILE A 293 5.24 25.46 17.09
N VAL A 294 5.19 24.62 16.05
CA VAL A 294 5.40 25.10 14.67
C VAL A 294 4.29 26.03 14.23
N HIS A 295 3.03 25.73 14.54
CA HIS A 295 1.90 26.61 14.20
C HIS A 295 2.02 27.98 14.90
N GLN A 296 2.44 28.01 16.16
CA GLN A 296 2.71 29.26 16.88
C GLN A 296 3.81 30.08 16.18
N ALA A 297 4.94 29.44 15.84
CA ALA A 297 6.03 30.12 15.13
C ALA A 297 5.64 30.64 13.74
N GLN A 298 4.78 29.92 13.02
CA GLN A 298 4.24 30.38 11.74
C GLN A 298 3.31 31.59 11.90
N ALA A 299 2.45 31.59 12.93
CA ALA A 299 1.56 32.72 13.25
C ALA A 299 2.35 33.98 13.63
N GLU A 300 3.52 33.81 14.25
CA GLU A 300 4.46 34.89 14.56
C GLU A 300 5.25 35.39 13.32
N GLY A 301 5.04 34.81 12.14
CA GLY A 301 5.61 35.29 10.88
C GLY A 301 7.05 34.84 10.63
N VAL A 302 7.55 33.82 11.34
CA VAL A 302 8.88 33.27 11.13
C VAL A 302 8.95 32.58 9.77
N LYS A 303 9.70 33.16 8.83
CA LYS A 303 9.86 32.61 7.47
C LYS A 303 10.81 31.40 7.48
N THR A 304 10.34 30.28 6.94
CA THR A 304 11.18 29.11 6.65
C THR A 304 11.37 28.95 5.12
N ALA A 305 12.51 28.42 4.71
CA ALA A 305 12.78 28.09 3.31
C ALA A 305 12.21 26.69 3.01
N GLY A 306 10.98 26.61 2.48
CA GLY A 306 10.32 25.35 2.18
C GLY A 306 9.15 25.50 1.20
N ALA A 307 8.68 24.37 0.63
CA ALA A 307 7.45 24.33 -0.17
C ALA A 307 6.25 24.77 0.69
N GLY A 308 5.27 25.42 0.07
CA GLY A 308 4.11 25.98 0.77
C GLY A 308 3.24 24.92 1.45
N ASN A 309 2.39 25.36 2.38
CA ASN A 309 1.40 24.48 3.01
C ASN A 309 0.47 23.88 1.95
N ALA A 310 0.13 22.60 2.10
CA ALA A 310 -0.92 21.96 1.30
C ALA A 310 -2.24 22.72 1.44
N GLY A 311 -2.93 22.94 0.33
CA GLY A 311 -4.20 23.68 0.27
C GLY A 311 -5.43 22.86 0.67
N GLN A 312 -6.62 23.39 0.38
CA GLN A 312 -7.88 22.66 0.54
C GLN A 312 -7.96 21.48 -0.45
N VAL A 313 -8.81 20.49 -0.15
CA VAL A 313 -9.08 19.39 -1.09
C VAL A 313 -9.66 19.97 -2.38
N ALA A 314 -9.16 19.50 -3.51
CA ALA A 314 -9.63 19.95 -4.81
C ALA A 314 -11.15 19.75 -4.94
N ALA A 315 -11.89 20.80 -5.34
CA ALA A 315 -13.36 20.82 -5.34
C ALA A 315 -13.99 19.67 -6.14
N PHE A 316 -13.36 19.24 -7.23
CA PHE A 316 -13.88 18.12 -8.03
C PHE A 316 -13.85 16.77 -7.28
N LEU A 317 -13.05 16.64 -6.21
CA LEU A 317 -13.00 15.45 -5.35
C LEU A 317 -14.11 15.46 -4.28
N THR A 318 -14.76 16.61 -4.05
CA THR A 318 -15.85 16.80 -3.08
C THR A 318 -17.23 16.81 -3.75
N GLU A 319 -17.32 17.13 -5.05
CA GLU A 319 -18.56 17.20 -5.86
C GLU A 319 -19.10 15.79 -6.26
N ALA A 320 -19.23 14.87 -5.28
CA ALA A 320 -19.61 13.48 -5.53
C ALA A 320 -21.13 13.22 -5.59
N GLU A 321 -21.98 14.18 -5.17
CA GLU A 321 -23.43 13.94 -4.97
C GLU A 321 -24.23 13.68 -6.25
N GLU A 322 -23.81 14.17 -7.43
CA GLU A 322 -24.60 14.00 -8.67
C GLU A 322 -24.25 12.75 -9.49
N ARG A 323 -23.12 12.06 -9.21
CA ARG A 323 -22.60 10.98 -10.07
C ARG A 323 -23.02 9.56 -9.67
N SER A 324 -23.64 9.38 -8.51
CA SER A 324 -24.16 8.07 -8.09
C SER A 324 -25.29 7.55 -9.00
N ALA A 325 -25.89 8.42 -9.83
CA ALA A 325 -27.03 8.11 -10.68
C ALA A 325 -26.69 7.50 -12.07
N HIS A 326 -25.41 7.32 -12.44
CA HIS A 326 -25.01 6.80 -13.76
C HIS A 326 -24.00 5.65 -13.69
N MET A 327 -24.31 4.63 -12.89
CA MET A 327 -23.70 3.29 -13.04
C MET A 327 -24.69 2.34 -13.72
N PRO A 328 -24.22 1.44 -14.61
CA PRO A 328 -25.02 0.31 -15.05
C PRO A 328 -25.32 -0.58 -13.84
N GLU A 329 -26.55 -1.10 -13.77
CA GLU A 329 -26.97 -2.15 -12.85
C GLU A 329 -26.21 -3.46 -13.16
N ASP A 330 -24.97 -3.58 -12.73
CA ASP A 330 -24.20 -4.82 -12.86
C ASP A 330 -24.31 -5.62 -11.54
N THR A 331 -25.44 -6.30 -11.37
CA THR A 331 -25.61 -7.41 -10.43
C THR A 331 -24.78 -8.59 -10.90
N ASP A 332 -23.56 -8.80 -10.38
CA ASP A 332 -22.92 -10.13 -10.46
C ASP A 332 -21.62 -10.39 -9.66
N ALA A 333 -21.18 -9.54 -8.72
CA ALA A 333 -19.96 -9.84 -7.95
C ALA A 333 -20.04 -11.20 -7.19
N ALA A 334 -21.22 -11.55 -6.68
CA ALA A 334 -21.48 -12.84 -6.06
C ALA A 334 -21.52 -14.00 -7.08
N LYS A 335 -22.08 -13.81 -8.29
CA LYS A 335 -22.07 -14.84 -9.32
C LYS A 335 -20.69 -15.01 -9.98
N VAL A 336 -19.86 -13.97 -10.05
CA VAL A 336 -18.47 -14.08 -10.53
C VAL A 336 -17.64 -14.89 -9.53
N LEU A 337 -17.84 -14.69 -8.23
CA LEU A 337 -17.22 -15.54 -7.19
C LEU A 337 -17.74 -16.98 -7.26
N ASP A 338 -19.03 -17.21 -7.51
CA ASP A 338 -19.62 -18.55 -7.61
C ASP A 338 -19.24 -19.29 -8.93
N GLN A 339 -19.31 -18.62 -10.08
CA GLN A 339 -18.90 -19.15 -11.40
C GLN A 339 -17.39 -19.40 -11.53
N LEU A 340 -16.55 -18.69 -10.77
CA LEU A 340 -15.09 -18.91 -10.77
C LEU A 340 -14.63 -19.87 -9.67
N THR A 341 -15.49 -20.22 -8.70
CA THR A 341 -15.19 -21.23 -7.67
C THR A 341 -15.81 -22.59 -7.96
N SER A 342 -16.72 -22.70 -8.93
CA SER A 342 -17.17 -23.98 -9.48
C SER A 342 -16.03 -24.66 -10.25
N VAL A 343 -15.27 -25.49 -9.54
CA VAL A 343 -14.32 -26.42 -10.15
C VAL A 343 -15.13 -27.55 -10.79
N THR A 344 -15.23 -27.57 -12.11
CA THR A 344 -15.54 -28.81 -12.81
C THR A 344 -14.34 -29.74 -12.65
N PRO A 345 -14.49 -30.98 -12.16
CA PRO A 345 -13.40 -31.94 -12.16
C PRO A 345 -12.92 -32.11 -13.61
N VAL A 346 -11.67 -31.74 -13.88
CA VAL A 346 -11.03 -32.14 -15.13
C VAL A 346 -10.83 -33.65 -15.03
N GLU A 347 -11.53 -34.40 -15.89
CA GLU A 347 -11.30 -35.83 -16.05
C GLU A 347 -9.80 -36.07 -16.33
N PRO A 348 -9.19 -37.10 -15.73
CA PRO A 348 -7.79 -37.39 -15.96
C PRO A 348 -7.56 -37.72 -17.42
N VAL A 349 -6.78 -36.88 -18.11
CA VAL A 349 -6.25 -37.18 -19.43
C VAL A 349 -5.39 -38.43 -19.32
N SER A 350 -5.81 -39.50 -20.01
CA SER A 350 -5.06 -40.73 -20.17
C SER A 350 -3.69 -40.46 -20.79
N THR A 351 -2.62 -40.77 -20.06
CA THR A 351 -1.26 -40.86 -20.59
C THR A 351 -1.16 -42.05 -21.56
N PRO A 352 -0.59 -41.90 -22.76
CA PRO A 352 -0.23 -43.07 -23.57
C PRO A 352 0.97 -43.80 -22.93
N ASP A 353 0.92 -45.13 -22.99
CA ASP A 353 1.92 -46.07 -22.45
C ASP A 353 3.35 -45.80 -22.98
N PRO A 354 4.40 -46.11 -22.18
CA PRO A 354 5.78 -45.95 -22.61
C PRO A 354 6.20 -47.10 -23.54
N GLU A 355 6.68 -46.77 -24.74
CA GLU A 355 7.40 -47.71 -25.60
C GLU A 355 8.78 -48.08 -24.99
N PRO A 356 9.28 -49.30 -25.23
CA PRO A 356 10.34 -49.91 -24.44
C PRO A 356 11.74 -49.41 -24.82
N ALA A 357 12.62 -49.37 -23.83
CA ALA A 357 14.02 -48.97 -23.95
C ALA A 357 14.82 -49.89 -24.90
N PRO A 358 15.74 -49.34 -25.72
CA PRO A 358 16.71 -50.15 -26.43
C PRO A 358 17.90 -50.51 -25.53
N VAL A 359 18.35 -51.74 -25.72
CA VAL A 359 19.39 -52.48 -24.99
C VAL A 359 20.79 -51.89 -25.26
N ALA A 360 21.61 -51.83 -24.21
CA ALA A 360 23.01 -51.41 -24.25
C ALA A 360 23.93 -52.39 -25.00
N PRO A 361 25.09 -51.93 -25.50
CA PRO A 361 26.29 -52.74 -25.57
C PRO A 361 27.41 -52.22 -24.65
N GLU A 362 28.35 -53.12 -24.41
CA GLU A 362 29.37 -53.21 -23.37
C GLU A 362 30.48 -52.14 -23.31
N LYS A 363 31.13 -52.13 -22.14
CA LYS A 363 32.30 -51.37 -21.69
C LYS A 363 33.56 -51.56 -22.54
N ALA A 364 34.34 -50.49 -22.70
CA ALA A 364 35.81 -50.53 -22.68
C ALA A 364 36.42 -49.16 -22.25
N ALA A 365 37.30 -49.23 -21.26
CA ALA A 365 38.42 -48.37 -20.84
C ALA A 365 38.58 -46.94 -21.39
N ALA A 366 38.85 -45.95 -20.54
CA ALA A 366 40.19 -45.65 -19.97
C ALA A 366 40.18 -44.36 -19.12
N ASP A 367 41.04 -44.37 -18.11
CA ASP A 367 41.41 -43.30 -17.17
C ASP A 367 42.08 -42.07 -17.80
N ASP A 368 42.45 -41.12 -16.92
CA ASP A 368 43.28 -39.91 -17.06
C ASP A 368 42.48 -38.60 -17.33
N VAL A 369 42.53 -37.53 -16.54
CA VAL A 369 43.54 -37.01 -15.60
C VAL A 369 42.84 -36.08 -14.59
N LEU A 370 42.87 -36.38 -13.29
CA LEU A 370 42.62 -35.42 -12.21
C LEU A 370 43.36 -35.85 -10.94
N SER A 371 44.70 -35.74 -10.98
CA SER A 371 45.54 -35.79 -9.79
C SER A 371 46.82 -35.00 -10.02
N GLY A 372 46.85 -33.79 -9.47
CA GLY A 372 48.02 -32.95 -9.41
C GLY A 372 48.01 -32.17 -8.10
N LEU A 373 48.59 -32.80 -7.07
CA LEU A 373 49.25 -32.18 -5.92
C LEU A 373 48.36 -31.80 -4.72
N THR A 374 48.21 -32.76 -3.82
CA THR A 374 48.06 -32.52 -2.38
C THR A 374 49.35 -32.90 -1.64
N GLY A 375 49.80 -32.03 -0.74
CA GLY A 375 50.48 -32.42 0.51
C GLY A 375 51.94 -31.99 0.66
N GLU A 376 52.19 -30.97 1.50
CA GLU A 376 52.79 -31.12 2.85
C GLU A 376 52.97 -29.75 3.56
N LYS A 377 52.74 -29.74 4.89
CA LYS A 377 53.02 -28.66 5.88
C LYS A 377 54.39 -28.94 6.54
N PRO A 378 55.15 -27.99 7.12
CA PRO A 378 54.78 -27.16 8.31
C PRO A 378 55.33 -25.69 8.20
N GLN A 379 55.13 -24.67 9.05
CA GLN A 379 55.16 -24.48 10.51
C GLN A 379 54.75 -23.01 10.81
N GLU A 380 54.27 -22.66 12.01
CA GLU A 380 53.80 -21.31 12.43
C GLU A 380 54.96 -20.38 12.90
N PRO A 381 54.87 -19.03 12.79
CA PRO A 381 54.37 -18.24 13.94
C PRO A 381 53.56 -16.95 13.59
N GLU A 382 53.03 -16.37 14.67
CA GLU A 382 52.08 -15.26 14.96
C GLU A 382 52.27 -13.84 14.33
N PRO A 383 51.34 -12.87 14.56
CA PRO A 383 50.73 -12.00 13.54
C PRO A 383 51.32 -10.59 13.40
N LYS A 384 51.09 -9.94 12.24
CA LYS A 384 51.20 -8.49 12.08
C LYS A 384 50.08 -7.90 11.20
N THR A 385 49.54 -6.81 11.74
CA THR A 385 48.58 -5.81 11.27
C THR A 385 48.93 -5.22 9.89
N GLU A 386 47.96 -4.99 9.00
CA GLU A 386 47.84 -3.75 8.18
C GLU A 386 46.61 -3.65 7.23
N ALA A 387 45.96 -2.49 7.33
CA ALA A 387 45.35 -1.60 6.33
C ALA A 387 44.29 -2.05 5.29
N LYS A 388 43.16 -1.33 5.32
CA LYS A 388 42.08 -1.25 4.30
C LYS A 388 42.58 -0.66 2.97
N PRO A 389 42.03 -1.07 1.80
CA PRO A 389 42.19 -0.34 0.56
C PRO A 389 41.09 0.74 0.35
N THR A 390 41.52 1.92 -0.04
CA THR A 390 40.76 3.10 -0.49
C THR A 390 40.19 2.92 -1.92
N PRO A 391 39.07 3.58 -2.27
CA PRO A 391 38.48 3.47 -3.62
C PRO A 391 39.19 4.38 -4.65
N PRO A 392 39.12 4.05 -5.96
CA PRO A 392 39.80 4.80 -7.01
C PRO A 392 39.09 6.11 -7.40
N PRO A 393 39.81 7.08 -8.00
CA PRO A 393 39.32 8.43 -8.24
C PRO A 393 38.45 8.57 -9.51
N ALA A 394 37.65 9.64 -9.51
CA ALA A 394 36.69 10.02 -10.54
C ALA A 394 37.33 10.34 -11.90
N SER A 395 36.64 9.96 -12.98
CA SER A 395 36.96 10.35 -14.37
C SER A 395 36.20 11.62 -14.80
N PRO A 396 36.77 12.47 -15.66
CA PRO A 396 36.21 13.79 -15.99
C PRO A 396 35.11 13.75 -17.08
N ASN A 397 34.22 14.74 -16.98
CA ASN A 397 33.08 15.04 -17.86
C ASN A 397 33.41 15.04 -19.37
N LYS A 398 32.53 14.43 -20.18
CA LYS A 398 32.37 14.71 -21.62
C LYS A 398 31.08 15.52 -21.86
N PRO A 399 31.07 16.48 -22.80
CA PRO A 399 29.92 17.34 -23.04
C PRO A 399 28.76 16.62 -23.75
N SER A 400 27.54 17.08 -23.45
CA SER A 400 26.26 16.60 -23.94
C SER A 400 26.13 16.67 -25.47
N ALA A 401 25.81 15.54 -26.11
CA ALA A 401 25.25 15.52 -27.46
C ALA A 401 23.81 16.06 -27.41
N LYS A 402 23.51 17.02 -28.28
CA LYS A 402 22.16 17.56 -28.49
C LYS A 402 21.22 16.42 -28.92
N ALA A 403 20.07 16.33 -28.27
CA ALA A 403 19.02 15.40 -28.67
C ALA A 403 18.42 15.83 -30.02
N ASP A 404 18.28 14.87 -30.95
CA ASP A 404 17.62 15.05 -32.24
C ASP A 404 16.13 15.34 -32.02
N GLN A 405 15.70 16.54 -32.40
CA GLN A 405 14.31 17.00 -32.31
C GLN A 405 13.35 16.22 -33.23
N SER A 406 13.86 15.51 -34.24
CA SER A 406 13.05 14.74 -35.19
C SER A 406 12.34 13.53 -34.58
N VAL A 407 12.84 12.99 -33.45
CA VAL A 407 12.21 11.82 -32.78
C VAL A 407 11.02 12.24 -31.90
N LEU A 408 10.97 13.52 -31.49
CA LEU A 408 9.88 14.05 -30.65
C LEU A 408 8.65 14.42 -31.47
N ASP A 409 8.83 14.87 -32.71
CA ASP A 409 7.72 15.25 -33.59
C ASP A 409 6.94 14.03 -34.11
N ASP A 410 7.58 12.87 -34.28
CA ASP A 410 6.91 11.61 -34.68
C ASP A 410 6.11 10.95 -33.53
N LEU A 411 6.37 11.33 -32.27
CA LEU A 411 5.67 10.81 -31.09
C LEU A 411 4.50 11.70 -30.62
N LEU A 412 4.34 12.89 -31.19
CA LEU A 412 3.39 13.92 -30.74
C LEU A 412 2.26 14.21 -31.73
N GLY A 413 1.99 13.27 -32.66
CA GLY A 413 0.94 13.35 -33.69
C GLY A 413 -0.25 14.26 -33.40
#